data_AF-A0A7W5B6A7-F1
#
_entry.id   AF-A0A7W5B6A7-F1
#
_cell.length_a   1.000
_cell.length_b   1.000
_cell.length_c   1.000
_cell.angle_alpha   90.00
_cell.angle_beta   90.00
_cell.angle_gamma   90.00
#
_symmetry.space_group_name_H-M   'P 1'
#
loop_
_entity.id
_entity.type
_entity.pdbx_description
1 polymer ?
#
loop_
_entity_poly.entity_id
_entity_poly.type
_entity_poly.pdbx_seq_one_letter_code
_entity_poly.pdbx_strand_id
1 'polypeptide(L)'
;MRLLSAFARVALVATLSGCASIPFMNDIPLWHNDPDKIAALGKGASVADIDKALGRTRLLWSMSVDVNGTPYQFRLYDWVERAAVTGHSTNCSTNGCTTTQNMKYDKLPYALVYTGAEPRLHAWGTLAELRASTDPAVVAALPQLTRRYNEYKYPRRQSWL
;
A
#
# COMPACT_ATOMS: atom_id res chain seq x y z
N MET A 1 49.41 52.86 -15.13
CA MET A 1 48.88 51.61 -15.72
C MET A 1 48.04 50.90 -14.67
N ARG A 2 46.73 50.92 -14.84
CA ARG A 2 45.75 50.04 -14.17
C ARG A 2 45.85 48.68 -14.85
N LEU A 3 45.79 47.57 -14.10
CA LEU A 3 45.20 46.29 -14.51
C LEU A 3 45.21 45.31 -13.32
N LEU A 4 44.02 45.12 -12.75
CA LEU A 4 43.45 43.85 -12.28
C LEU A 4 44.25 42.98 -11.28
N SER A 5 43.97 43.15 -9.99
CA SER A 5 44.01 42.06 -9.00
C SER A 5 42.60 41.79 -8.46
N ALA A 6 41.67 41.51 -9.37
CA ALA A 6 40.29 41.13 -9.06
C ALA A 6 40.08 39.61 -8.86
N PHE A 7 41.15 38.83 -8.79
CA PHE A 7 41.15 37.40 -8.47
C PHE A 7 42.16 37.21 -7.34
N ALA A 8 41.79 37.28 -6.06
CA ALA A 8 41.43 36.07 -5.34
C ALA A 8 40.79 36.43 -3.98
N ARG A 9 39.98 37.50 -3.95
CA ARG A 9 39.08 37.82 -2.81
C ARG A 9 37.74 37.07 -2.89
N VAL A 10 37.76 35.86 -3.45
CA VAL A 10 36.68 34.88 -3.40
C VAL A 10 37.26 33.58 -2.83
N ALA A 11 37.83 33.67 -1.62
CA ALA A 11 38.03 32.53 -0.72
C ALA A 11 37.20 32.75 0.56
N LEU A 12 36.06 33.42 0.39
CA LEU A 12 34.99 33.45 1.37
C LEU A 12 33.95 32.45 0.86
N VAL A 13 33.54 31.53 1.74
CA VAL A 13 32.47 30.53 1.55
C VAL A 13 32.91 29.20 0.88
N ALA A 14 33.72 28.41 1.58
CA ALA A 14 33.85 26.97 1.30
C ALA A 14 34.03 26.10 2.56
N THR A 15 33.59 26.58 3.72
CA THR A 15 33.68 25.86 5.01
C THR A 15 32.37 25.78 5.77
N LEU A 16 31.24 25.93 5.08
CA LEU A 16 29.92 25.63 5.64
C LEU A 16 29.19 24.69 4.69
N SER A 17 28.45 23.76 5.27
CA SER A 17 27.56 22.78 4.62
C SER A 17 28.19 21.55 3.97
N GLY A 18 29.20 20.96 4.61
CA GLY A 18 29.49 19.52 4.48
C GLY A 18 28.42 18.66 5.16
N CYS A 19 27.13 18.93 4.91
CA CYS A 19 26.09 17.94 5.15
C CYS A 19 26.18 16.96 3.97
N ALA A 20 27.09 15.98 4.09
CA ALA A 20 27.03 14.80 3.24
C ALA A 20 25.68 14.14 3.54
N SER A 21 24.69 14.38 2.67
CA SER A 21 23.40 13.70 2.68
C SER A 21 23.66 12.22 2.38
N ILE A 22 23.90 11.43 3.41
CA ILE A 22 23.97 9.98 3.29
C ILE A 22 22.58 9.53 2.81
N PRO A 23 22.49 8.69 1.77
CA PRO A 23 21.20 8.22 1.25
C PRO A 23 20.40 7.56 2.38
N PHE A 24 19.13 7.93 2.44
CA PHE A 24 18.15 7.50 3.42
C PHE A 24 18.14 5.97 3.59
N MET A 25 18.83 5.44 4.61
CA MET A 25 18.65 4.05 5.03
C MET A 25 17.38 3.96 5.87
N ASN A 26 16.24 3.93 5.17
CA ASN A 26 14.93 3.67 5.76
C ASN A 26 14.42 2.27 5.36
N ASP A 27 15.33 1.36 4.99
CA ASP A 27 15.01 0.02 4.53
C ASP A 27 14.98 -0.97 5.70
N ILE A 28 14.04 -0.78 6.65
CA ILE A 28 13.35 -1.97 7.12
C ILE A 28 12.34 -2.24 6.02
N PRO A 29 12.44 -3.34 5.24
CA PRO A 29 11.46 -3.66 4.23
C PRO A 29 10.15 -4.02 4.92
N LEU A 30 9.39 -2.99 5.29
CA LEU A 30 7.98 -3.13 5.56
C LEU A 30 7.37 -3.45 4.22
N TRP A 31 6.92 -4.69 4.08
CA TRP A 31 6.20 -5.20 2.92
C TRP A 31 5.08 -4.23 2.59
N HIS A 32 5.30 -3.41 1.57
CA HIS A 32 4.32 -2.51 1.02
C HIS A 32 3.68 -3.22 -0.16
N ASN A 33 2.36 -3.28 -0.15
CA ASN A 33 1.60 -3.80 -1.27
C ASN A 33 1.32 -2.67 -2.24
N ASP A 34 1.76 -2.86 -3.47
CA ASP A 34 1.68 -1.88 -4.54
C ASP A 34 0.39 -2.12 -5.36
N PRO A 35 -0.60 -1.21 -5.29
CA PRO A 35 -1.86 -1.37 -6.01
C PRO A 35 -1.67 -1.35 -7.53
N ASP A 36 -0.56 -0.77 -8.02
CA ASP A 36 -0.24 -0.72 -9.44
C ASP A 36 0.06 -2.12 -9.98
N LYS A 37 0.47 -3.08 -9.14
CA LYS A 37 0.67 -4.47 -9.56
C LYS A 37 -0.64 -5.17 -9.95
N ILE A 38 -1.71 -4.92 -9.20
CA ILE A 38 -3.04 -5.43 -9.59
C ILE A 38 -3.56 -4.66 -10.79
N ALA A 39 -3.41 -3.33 -10.80
CA ALA A 39 -3.85 -2.50 -11.91
C ALA A 39 -3.17 -2.89 -13.24
N ALA A 40 -1.89 -3.24 -13.21
CA ALA A 40 -1.12 -3.69 -14.38
C ALA A 40 -1.61 -5.04 -14.94
N LEU A 41 -2.10 -5.95 -14.08
CA LEU A 41 -2.75 -7.18 -14.52
C LEU A 41 -4.15 -6.93 -15.09
N GLY A 42 -4.86 -5.96 -14.50
CA GLY A 42 -6.16 -5.50 -14.98
C GLY A 42 -7.31 -6.50 -14.79
N LYS A 43 -8.49 -6.11 -15.28
CA LYS A 43 -9.66 -6.99 -15.30
C LYS A 43 -9.39 -8.21 -16.18
N GLY A 44 -9.91 -9.37 -15.79
CA GLY A 44 -9.71 -10.64 -16.49
C GLY A 44 -8.55 -11.48 -15.96
N ALA A 45 -7.70 -10.93 -15.08
CA ALA A 45 -6.60 -11.67 -14.47
C ALA A 45 -7.10 -12.90 -13.71
N SER A 46 -6.37 -14.01 -13.80
CA SER A 46 -6.71 -15.20 -13.02
C SER A 46 -6.33 -15.00 -11.55
N VAL A 47 -6.95 -15.81 -10.68
CA VAL A 47 -6.56 -15.88 -9.27
C VAL A 47 -5.07 -16.16 -9.11
N ALA A 48 -4.50 -17.06 -9.93
CA ALA A 48 -3.09 -17.44 -9.87
C ALA A 48 -2.16 -16.28 -10.25
N ASP A 49 -2.51 -15.50 -11.28
CA ASP A 49 -1.73 -14.34 -11.70
C ASP A 49 -1.67 -13.29 -10.59
N ILE A 50 -2.81 -13.07 -9.93
CA ILE A 50 -2.92 -12.15 -8.81
C ILE A 50 -2.12 -12.65 -7.61
N ASP A 51 -2.28 -13.90 -7.20
CA ASP A 51 -1.54 -14.46 -6.07
C ASP A 51 -0.02 -14.38 -6.31
N LYS A 52 0.42 -14.60 -7.55
CA LYS A 52 1.82 -14.41 -7.96
C LYS A 52 2.27 -12.95 -7.84
N ALA A 53 1.45 -12.00 -8.30
CA ALA A 53 1.78 -10.57 -8.22
C ALA A 53 1.80 -10.04 -6.78
N LEU A 54 0.91 -10.55 -5.94
CA LEU A 54 0.79 -10.19 -4.52
C LEU A 54 1.87 -10.82 -3.64
N GLY A 55 2.52 -11.89 -4.11
CA GLY A 55 3.71 -12.47 -3.50
C GLY A 55 3.47 -12.89 -2.05
N ARG A 56 4.03 -12.14 -1.10
CA ARG A 56 3.93 -12.44 0.35
C ARG A 56 2.71 -11.83 1.04
N THR A 57 1.83 -11.16 0.29
CA THR A 57 0.61 -10.61 0.86
C THR A 57 -0.25 -11.73 1.42
N ARG A 58 -0.59 -11.65 2.70
CA ARG A 58 -1.37 -12.69 3.37
C ARG A 58 -2.83 -12.60 2.92
N LEU A 59 -3.35 -13.70 2.38
CA LEU A 59 -4.80 -13.89 2.23
C LEU A 59 -5.40 -14.03 3.64
N LEU A 60 -6.28 -13.09 4.00
CA LEU A 60 -7.01 -13.14 5.26
C LEU A 60 -8.21 -14.07 5.16
N TRP A 61 -8.87 -14.06 4.00
CA TRP A 61 -10.11 -14.79 3.79
C TRP A 61 -10.46 -14.92 2.30
N SER A 62 -11.16 -16.01 1.96
CA SER A 62 -11.78 -16.22 0.65
C SER A 62 -13.19 -16.80 0.83
N MET A 63 -14.12 -16.44 -0.05
CA MET A 63 -15.40 -17.13 -0.19
C MET A 63 -15.82 -17.26 -1.65
N SER A 64 -16.73 -18.19 -1.93
CA SER A 64 -17.46 -18.25 -3.18
C SER A 64 -18.95 -18.15 -2.91
N VAL A 65 -19.68 -17.40 -3.74
CA VAL A 65 -21.13 -17.16 -3.62
C VAL A 65 -21.74 -17.15 -5.01
N ASP A 66 -22.90 -17.74 -5.18
CA ASP A 66 -23.72 -17.51 -6.36
C ASP A 66 -24.63 -16.31 -6.13
N VAL A 67 -24.58 -15.32 -7.05
CA VAL A 67 -25.47 -14.16 -7.01
C VAL A 67 -26.18 -14.08 -8.35
N ASN A 68 -27.49 -14.32 -8.33
CA ASN A 68 -28.36 -14.32 -9.51
C ASN A 68 -27.88 -15.28 -10.62
N GLY A 69 -27.40 -16.48 -10.27
CA GLY A 69 -26.91 -17.48 -11.22
C GLY A 69 -25.50 -17.20 -11.77
N THR A 70 -24.83 -16.17 -11.24
CA THR A 70 -23.43 -15.89 -11.55
C THR A 70 -22.57 -16.27 -10.34
N PRO A 71 -21.56 -17.15 -10.50
CA PRO A 71 -20.63 -17.45 -9.44
C PRO A 71 -19.64 -16.29 -9.24
N TYR A 72 -19.49 -15.89 -7.99
CA TYR A 72 -18.52 -14.92 -7.52
C TYR A 72 -17.51 -15.60 -6.60
N GLN A 73 -16.27 -15.16 -6.67
CA GLN A 73 -15.27 -15.43 -5.65
C GLN A 73 -14.77 -14.10 -5.09
N PHE A 74 -14.68 -14.02 -3.76
CA PHE A 74 -14.16 -12.86 -3.06
C PHE A 74 -12.91 -13.26 -2.30
N ARG A 75 -11.89 -12.40 -2.35
CA ARG A 75 -10.67 -12.57 -1.58
C ARG A 75 -10.32 -11.29 -0.86
N LEU A 76 -9.99 -11.42 0.42
CA LEU A 76 -9.56 -10.31 1.26
C LEU A 76 -8.11 -10.52 1.66
N TYR A 77 -7.27 -9.53 1.43
CA TYR A 77 -5.84 -9.57 1.72
C TYR A 77 -5.49 -8.59 2.85
N ASP A 78 -4.48 -8.94 3.65
CA ASP A 78 -3.89 -8.04 4.66
C ASP A 78 -3.06 -6.99 3.91
N TRP A 79 -3.70 -5.87 3.59
CA TRP A 79 -3.08 -4.85 2.75
C TRP A 79 -2.41 -3.77 3.59
N VAL A 80 -1.12 -3.58 3.35
CA VAL A 80 -0.32 -2.55 4.00
C VAL A 80 -0.06 -1.45 2.99
N GLU A 81 -0.71 -0.31 3.20
CA GLU A 81 -0.51 0.89 2.41
C GLU A 81 0.33 1.91 3.19
N ARG A 82 1.20 2.63 2.48
CA ARG A 82 1.94 3.74 3.08
C ARG A 82 0.95 4.91 3.24
N ALA A 83 0.57 5.21 4.47
CA ALA A 83 -0.48 6.20 4.75
C ALA A 83 0.06 7.63 4.76
N ALA A 84 1.23 7.87 5.40
CA ALA A 84 1.88 9.18 5.45
C ALA A 84 3.28 9.09 6.07
N VAL A 85 4.10 10.12 5.89
CA VAL A 85 5.26 10.37 6.78
C VAL A 85 4.73 11.11 8.01
N THR A 86 4.87 10.54 9.20
CA THR A 86 4.40 11.10 10.47
C THR A 86 5.46 11.89 11.22
N GLY A 87 6.70 11.86 10.78
CA GLY A 87 7.72 12.71 11.36
C GLY A 87 9.08 12.57 10.72
N HIS A 88 9.92 13.54 11.04
CA HIS A 88 11.34 13.53 10.73
C HIS A 88 12.10 13.62 12.03
N SER A 89 13.04 12.72 12.26
CA SER A 89 14.02 12.87 13.32
C SER A 89 15.39 13.02 12.69
N THR A 90 16.07 14.11 13.00
CA THR A 90 17.44 14.35 12.55
C THR A 90 18.37 14.16 13.73
N ASN A 91 19.23 13.15 13.64
CA ASN A 91 20.29 12.91 14.62
C ASN A 91 21.61 13.36 14.03
N CYS A 92 22.26 14.32 14.67
CA CYS A 92 23.58 14.81 14.29
C CYS A 92 24.65 14.25 15.24
N SER A 93 25.71 13.72 14.67
CA SER A 93 26.91 13.27 15.37
C SER A 93 28.15 13.96 14.78
N THR A 94 29.30 13.76 15.40
CA THR A 94 30.60 14.26 14.92
C THR A 94 30.92 13.84 13.47
N ASN A 95 30.29 12.77 12.98
CA ASN A 95 30.51 12.22 11.64
C ASN A 95 29.41 12.59 10.62
N GLY A 96 28.44 13.45 10.98
CA GLY A 96 27.37 13.92 10.10
C GLY A 96 25.98 13.79 10.69
N CYS A 97 24.98 14.25 9.94
CA CYS A 97 23.57 14.21 10.32
C CYS A 97 22.81 13.17 9.49
N THR A 98 22.05 12.32 10.18
CA THR A 98 21.14 11.36 9.54
C THR A 98 19.71 11.79 9.81
N THR A 99 18.90 11.87 8.75
CA THR A 99 17.46 12.13 8.88
C THR A 99 16.70 10.83 8.67
N THR A 100 15.93 10.43 9.67
CA THR A 100 15.03 9.28 9.61
C THR A 100 13.61 9.78 9.33
N GLN A 101 12.93 9.16 8.37
CA GLN A 101 11.50 9.41 8.15
C GLN A 101 10.70 8.37 8.91
N ASN A 102 9.85 8.81 9.82
CA ASN A 102 8.90 7.91 10.47
C ASN A 102 7.69 7.80 9.54
N MET A 103 7.48 6.62 8.98
CA MET A 103 6.33 6.34 8.12
C MET A 103 5.22 5.71 8.94
N LYS A 104 4.01 6.22 8.79
CA LYS A 104 2.80 5.55 9.23
C LYS A 104 2.27 4.69 8.10
N TYR A 105 1.94 3.46 8.45
CA TYR A 105 1.30 2.50 7.58
C TYR A 105 -0.10 2.25 8.12
N ASP A 106 -1.08 2.31 7.22
CA ASP A 106 -2.44 1.93 7.55
C ASP A 106 -2.69 0.54 6.99
N LYS A 107 -3.28 -0.32 7.82
CA LYS A 107 -3.77 -1.63 7.39
C LYS A 107 -5.20 -1.47 6.91
N LEU A 108 -5.41 -1.58 5.61
CA LEU A 108 -6.73 -1.47 5.02
C LEU A 108 -7.19 -2.84 4.50
N PRO A 109 -8.46 -3.22 4.69
CA PRO A 109 -9.00 -4.39 4.02
C PRO A 109 -9.05 -4.15 2.51
N TYR A 110 -8.21 -4.86 1.76
CA TYR A 110 -8.23 -4.80 0.31
C TYR A 110 -8.91 -6.04 -0.25
N ALA A 111 -10.04 -5.84 -0.91
CA ALA A 111 -10.89 -6.90 -1.42
C ALA A 111 -10.76 -6.99 -2.94
N LEU A 112 -10.70 -8.22 -3.42
CA LEU A 112 -10.74 -8.57 -4.83
C LEU A 112 -12.00 -9.35 -5.11
N VAL A 113 -12.69 -8.96 -6.16
CA VAL A 113 -13.93 -9.55 -6.66
C VAL A 113 -13.63 -10.25 -7.96
N TYR A 114 -13.93 -11.55 -8.01
CA TYR A 114 -13.82 -12.37 -9.20
C TYR A 114 -15.20 -12.89 -9.60
N THR A 115 -15.39 -13.10 -10.90
CA THR A 115 -16.66 -13.58 -11.47
C THR A 115 -16.43 -14.74 -12.45
N GLY A 116 -17.42 -15.61 -12.58
CA GLY A 116 -17.42 -16.71 -13.55
C GLY A 116 -17.00 -18.06 -12.96
N ALA A 117 -17.36 -19.14 -13.67
CA ALA A 117 -17.03 -20.50 -13.27
C ALA A 117 -15.50 -20.73 -13.24
N GLU A 118 -14.79 -20.09 -14.18
CA GLU A 118 -13.37 -19.80 -14.06
C GLU A 118 -13.23 -18.38 -13.48
N PRO A 119 -12.86 -18.21 -12.21
CA PRO A 119 -12.87 -16.90 -11.57
C PRO A 119 -11.87 -15.95 -12.23
N ARG A 120 -12.38 -14.86 -12.81
CA ARG A 120 -11.59 -13.78 -13.42
C ARG A 120 -11.78 -12.48 -12.64
N LEU A 121 -10.70 -11.73 -12.45
CA LEU A 121 -10.73 -10.48 -11.69
C LEU A 121 -11.69 -9.49 -12.35
N HIS A 122 -12.66 -9.02 -11.59
CA HIS A 122 -13.68 -8.08 -12.06
C HIS A 122 -13.51 -6.69 -11.43
N ALA A 123 -13.21 -6.65 -10.13
CA ALA A 123 -12.98 -5.42 -9.38
C ALA A 123 -12.03 -5.65 -8.22
N TRP A 124 -11.39 -4.57 -7.75
CA TRP A 124 -10.51 -4.59 -6.60
C TRP A 124 -10.53 -3.22 -5.90
N GLY A 125 -10.15 -3.19 -4.63
CA GLY A 125 -10.01 -1.95 -3.87
C GLY A 125 -10.27 -2.14 -2.39
N THR A 126 -10.15 -1.03 -1.66
CA THR A 126 -10.62 -0.93 -0.29
C THR A 126 -12.15 -1.09 -0.24
N LEU A 127 -12.67 -1.50 0.93
CA LEU A 127 -14.13 -1.60 1.10
C LEU A 127 -14.85 -0.26 0.88
N ALA A 128 -14.18 0.88 1.14
CA ALA A 128 -14.73 2.21 0.89
C ALA A 128 -14.86 2.50 -0.61
N GLU A 129 -13.84 2.18 -1.40
CA GLU A 129 -13.85 2.32 -2.86
C GLU A 129 -14.88 1.41 -3.50
N LEU A 130 -14.95 0.14 -3.07
CA LEU A 130 -15.94 -0.80 -3.57
C LEU A 130 -17.38 -0.35 -3.26
N ARG A 131 -17.62 0.30 -2.10
CA ARG A 131 -18.94 0.87 -1.76
C ARG A 131 -19.35 2.05 -2.63
N ALA A 132 -18.38 2.79 -3.16
CA ALA A 132 -18.62 3.88 -4.09
C ALA A 132 -18.83 3.39 -5.53
N SER A 133 -18.59 2.10 -5.81
CA SER A 133 -18.75 1.53 -7.14
C SER A 133 -20.22 1.45 -7.57
N THR A 134 -20.48 1.80 -8.82
CA THR A 134 -21.77 1.61 -9.49
C THR A 134 -21.82 0.32 -10.32
N ASP A 135 -20.76 -0.49 -10.30
CA ASP A 135 -20.70 -1.75 -11.04
C ASP A 135 -21.72 -2.75 -10.47
N PRO A 136 -22.67 -3.29 -11.26
CA PRO A 136 -23.72 -4.16 -10.76
C PRO A 136 -23.20 -5.40 -10.03
N ALA A 137 -22.06 -5.95 -10.47
CA ALA A 137 -21.44 -7.12 -9.90
C ALA A 137 -20.86 -6.81 -8.51
N VAL A 138 -20.26 -5.62 -8.36
CA VAL A 138 -19.76 -5.11 -7.08
C VAL A 138 -20.94 -4.79 -6.14
N VAL A 139 -21.97 -4.11 -6.64
CA VAL A 139 -23.17 -3.79 -5.85
C VAL A 139 -23.83 -5.05 -5.29
N ALA A 140 -23.94 -6.10 -6.10
CA ALA A 140 -24.51 -7.37 -5.69
C ALA A 140 -23.64 -8.11 -4.65
N ALA A 141 -22.32 -7.96 -4.74
CA ALA A 141 -21.33 -8.54 -3.83
C ALA A 141 -21.18 -7.83 -2.48
N LEU A 142 -21.39 -6.51 -2.46
CA LEU A 142 -21.09 -5.63 -1.33
C LEU A 142 -21.70 -6.04 0.02
N PRO A 143 -22.94 -6.55 0.10
CA PRO A 143 -23.51 -7.00 1.36
C PRO A 143 -22.70 -8.13 2.02
N GLN A 144 -22.27 -9.11 1.22
CA GLN A 144 -21.48 -10.25 1.70
C GLN A 144 -20.08 -9.82 2.11
N LEU A 145 -19.43 -8.98 1.29
CA LEU A 145 -18.12 -8.39 1.60
C LEU A 145 -18.16 -7.58 2.90
N THR A 146 -19.17 -6.72 3.07
CA THR A 146 -19.32 -5.89 4.27
C THR A 146 -19.56 -6.71 5.52
N ARG A 147 -20.47 -7.70 5.46
CA ARG A 147 -20.74 -8.58 6.60
C ARG A 147 -19.47 -9.29 7.06
N ARG A 148 -18.72 -9.86 6.11
CA ARG A 148 -17.51 -10.65 6.41
C ARG A 148 -16.37 -9.80 6.90
N TYR A 149 -16.20 -8.61 6.33
CA TYR A 149 -15.23 -7.65 6.86
C TYR A 149 -15.52 -7.28 8.32
N ASN A 150 -16.80 -7.08 8.67
CA ASN A 150 -17.17 -6.78 10.05
C ASN A 150 -16.89 -7.95 11.00
N GLU A 151 -17.11 -9.20 10.56
CA GLU A 151 -16.76 -10.41 11.33
C GLU A 151 -15.25 -10.53 11.55
N TYR A 152 -14.42 -10.13 10.57
CA TYR A 152 -12.95 -10.10 10.70
C TYR A 152 -12.47 -8.98 11.62
N LYS A 153 -12.99 -7.76 11.45
CA LYS A 153 -12.58 -6.58 12.23
C LYS A 153 -13.00 -6.66 13.69
N TYR A 154 -14.18 -7.24 13.93
CA TYR A 154 -14.77 -7.38 15.25
C TYR A 154 -15.15 -8.85 15.44
N PRO A 155 -14.16 -9.74 15.65
CA PRO A 155 -14.46 -11.13 15.97
C PRO A 155 -15.34 -11.10 17.22
N ARG A 156 -16.55 -11.69 17.12
CA ARG A 156 -17.43 -11.79 18.30
C ARG A 156 -16.58 -12.40 19.40
N ARG A 157 -16.45 -11.70 20.54
CA ARG A 157 -15.86 -12.31 21.74
C ARG A 157 -16.63 -13.61 21.95
N GLN A 158 -15.98 -14.75 21.72
CA GLN A 158 -16.51 -16.02 22.17
C GLN A 158 -16.57 -15.89 23.69
N SER A 159 -17.75 -15.60 24.20
CA SER A 159 -18.08 -15.75 25.61
C SER A 159 -17.98 -17.24 25.88
N TRP A 160 -16.82 -17.64 26.39
CA TRP A 160 -16.64 -18.93 27.04
C TRP A 160 -17.58 -18.92 28.25
N LEU A 161 -18.68 -19.65 28.12
CA LEU A 161 -19.48 -20.13 29.25
C LEU A 161 -18.68 -21.20 29.98
#